data_AF-A0A349Z2N4-F1
#
_entry.id   AF-A0A349Z2N4-F1
#
_cell.length_a   1.000
_cell.length_b   1.000
_cell.length_c   1.000
_cell.angle_alpha   90.00
_cell.angle_beta   90.00
_cell.angle_gamma   90.00
#
_symmetry.space_group_name_H-M   'P 1'
#
loop_
_entity.id
_entity.type
_entity.pdbx_description
1 polymer ?
#
loop_
_entity_poly.entity_id
_entity_poly.type
_entity_poly.pdbx_seq_one_letter_code
_entity_poly.pdbx_strand_id
1 'polypeptide(L)'
;MAITTQYVVSHKGVEKLVTTDKKAADQYDKMLDVADNLAVYIEAKGIKLDEAVAEELSIMLAKNKDNLTKLLKGTDADTLLSSESAEVVKLKANG
;
A
#
# COMPACT_ATOMS: atom_id res chain seq x y z
N MET A 1 0.18 35.49 10.86
CA MET A 1 0.11 34.71 9.61
C MET A 1 0.48 33.27 9.94
N ALA A 2 -0.34 32.29 9.57
CA ALA A 2 -0.04 30.87 9.79
C ALA A 2 0.60 30.28 8.53
N ILE A 3 1.64 29.46 8.69
CA ILE A 3 2.33 28.75 7.61
C ILE A 3 2.19 27.26 7.89
N THR A 4 1.83 26.46 6.87
CA THR A 4 1.72 25.00 6.97
C THR A 4 2.55 24.35 5.87
N THR A 5 3.47 23.47 6.26
CA THR A 5 4.25 22.66 5.33
C THR A 5 3.51 21.36 5.04
N GLN A 6 3.40 21.00 3.76
CA GLN A 6 2.81 19.75 3.31
C GLN A 6 3.79 19.03 2.39
N TYR A 7 3.75 17.71 2.45
CA TYR A 7 4.46 16.78 1.58
C TYR A 7 3.42 16.14 0.66
N VAL A 8 3.65 16.24 -0.64
CA VAL A 8 2.79 15.66 -1.68
C VAL A 8 3.57 14.53 -2.32
N VAL A 9 3.03 13.31 -2.26
CA VAL A 9 3.59 12.14 -2.94
C VAL A 9 2.76 11.87 -4.19
N SER A 10 3.40 11.95 -5.34
CA SER A 10 2.78 11.71 -6.65
C SER A 10 3.38 10.46 -7.29
N HIS A 11 2.54 9.66 -7.94
CA HIS A 11 2.95 8.50 -8.72
C HIS A 11 2.45 8.67 -10.16
N LYS A 12 3.35 8.55 -11.15
CA LYS A 12 3.06 8.78 -12.58
C LYS A 12 2.33 10.10 -12.86
N GLY A 13 2.67 11.16 -12.12
CA GLY A 13 2.04 12.48 -12.26
C GLY A 13 0.67 12.63 -11.59
N VAL A 14 0.16 11.60 -10.91
CA VAL A 14 -1.09 11.66 -10.13
C VAL A 14 -0.76 11.74 -8.64
N GLU A 15 -1.35 12.70 -7.94
CA GLU A 15 -1.22 12.83 -6.49
C GLU A 15 -1.86 11.63 -5.79
N LYS A 16 -1.09 10.94 -4.93
CA LYS A 16 -1.55 9.74 -4.20
C LYS A 16 -1.67 9.97 -2.70
N LEU A 17 -0.88 10.88 -2.13
CA LEU A 17 -0.92 11.24 -0.71
C LEU A 17 -0.53 12.70 -0.50
N VAL A 18 -1.27 13.42 0.34
CA VAL A 18 -0.88 14.72 0.89
C VAL A 18 -0.87 14.61 2.40
N THR A 19 0.24 14.96 3.04
CA THR A 19 0.40 14.87 4.50
C THR A 19 1.31 15.96 5.04
N THR A 20 1.15 16.34 6.30
CA THR A 20 2.09 17.24 7.00
C THR A 20 3.23 16.47 7.67
N ASP A 21 3.17 15.13 7.70
CA ASP A 21 4.20 14.26 8.28
C ASP A 21 5.16 13.74 7.20
N LYS A 22 6.42 14.21 7.26
CA LYS A 22 7.49 13.79 6.36
C LYS A 22 7.72 12.28 6.38
N LYS A 23 7.67 11.66 7.56
CA LYS A 23 7.97 10.23 7.70
C LYS A 23 6.89 9.39 6.99
N ALA A 24 5.63 9.79 7.13
CA ALA A 24 4.52 9.14 6.42
C ALA A 24 4.67 9.29 4.89
N ALA A 25 5.09 10.47 4.41
CA ALA A 25 5.39 10.67 2.99
C ALA A 25 6.52 9.77 2.49
N ASP A 26 7.66 9.74 3.21
CA ASP A 26 8.83 8.90 2.87
C ASP A 26 8.49 7.40 2.89
N GLN A 27 7.59 6.97 3.77
CA GLN A 27 7.11 5.58 3.81
C GLN A 27 6.18 5.25 2.64
N TYR A 28 5.31 6.17 2.27
CA TYR A 28 4.39 6.00 1.15
C TYR A 28 5.14 5.96 -0.18
N ASP A 29 6.14 6.81 -0.36
CA ASP A 29 7.05 6.83 -1.50
C ASP A 29 7.75 5.47 -1.68
N LYS A 30 8.38 4.95 -0.62
CA LYS A 30 8.99 3.62 -0.65
C LYS A 30 8.01 2.49 -0.96
N MET A 31 6.75 2.63 -0.55
CA MET A 31 5.71 1.64 -0.84
C MET A 31 5.32 1.67 -2.33
N LEU A 32 5.29 2.85 -2.95
CA LEU A 32 5.09 2.99 -4.40
C LEU A 32 6.26 2.37 -5.18
N ASP A 33 7.50 2.56 -4.74
CA ASP A 33 8.67 1.89 -5.35
C ASP A 33 8.52 0.35 -5.33
N VAL A 34 8.01 -0.20 -4.23
CA VAL A 34 7.75 -1.64 -4.13
C VAL A 34 6.61 -2.06 -5.06
N ALA A 35 5.57 -1.25 -5.19
CA ALA A 35 4.46 -1.50 -6.10
C ALA A 35 4.93 -1.54 -7.56
N ASP A 36 5.81 -0.63 -7.99
CA ASP A 36 6.38 -0.65 -9.34
C ASP A 36 7.17 -1.93 -9.61
N ASN A 37 8.04 -2.31 -8.68
CA ASN A 37 8.81 -3.54 -8.79
C ASN A 37 7.91 -4.79 -8.84
N LEU A 38 6.81 -4.80 -8.09
CA LEU A 38 5.81 -5.87 -8.13
C LEU A 38 5.09 -5.94 -9.48
N ALA A 39 4.68 -4.80 -10.04
CA ALA A 39 4.04 -4.76 -11.35
C ALA A 39 4.96 -5.34 -12.44
N VAL A 40 6.23 -4.91 -12.46
CA VAL A 40 7.25 -5.44 -13.38
C VAL A 40 7.45 -6.94 -13.18
N TYR A 41 7.51 -7.40 -11.93
CA TYR A 41 7.67 -8.83 -11.62
C TYR A 41 6.49 -9.67 -12.13
N ILE A 42 5.26 -9.21 -11.92
CA ILE A 42 4.04 -9.90 -12.35
C ILE A 42 3.97 -9.99 -13.88
N GLU A 43 4.28 -8.89 -14.57
CA GLU A 43 4.34 -8.88 -16.03
C GLU A 43 5.40 -9.84 -16.56
N ALA A 44 6.59 -9.87 -15.94
CA ALA A 44 7.66 -10.81 -16.28
C ALA A 44 7.30 -12.28 -16.05
N LYS A 45 6.27 -12.59 -15.24
CA LYS A 45 5.70 -13.94 -15.08
C LYS A 45 4.69 -14.31 -16.18
N GLY A 46 4.48 -13.44 -17.16
CA GLY A 46 3.58 -13.67 -18.30
C GLY A 46 2.13 -13.33 -18.00
N ILE A 47 1.83 -12.73 -16.85
CA ILE A 47 0.49 -12.24 -16.52
C ILE A 47 0.36 -10.83 -17.09
N LYS A 48 -0.44 -10.69 -18.15
CA LYS A 48 -0.77 -9.39 -18.74
C LYS A 48 -2.02 -8.84 -18.08
N LEU A 49 -1.89 -7.67 -17.48
CA LEU A 49 -2.99 -6.89 -16.90
C LEU A 49 -3.03 -5.55 -17.63
N ASP A 50 -4.19 -4.90 -17.64
CA ASP A 50 -4.25 -3.49 -18.01
C ASP A 50 -3.48 -2.65 -16.98
N GLU A 51 -2.98 -1.48 -17.39
CA GLU A 51 -2.10 -0.66 -16.56
C GLU A 51 -2.75 -0.23 -15.24
N ALA A 52 -4.05 0.08 -15.28
CA ALA A 52 -4.79 0.53 -14.11
C ALA A 52 -4.93 -0.61 -13.08
N VAL A 53 -5.29 -1.81 -13.53
CA VAL A 53 -5.38 -3.00 -12.67
C VAL A 53 -4.00 -3.43 -12.17
N ALA A 54 -2.97 -3.37 -13.01
CA ALA A 54 -1.60 -3.69 -12.59
C ALA A 54 -1.13 -2.78 -11.46
N GLU A 55 -1.38 -1.46 -11.58
CA GLU A 55 -1.05 -0.47 -10.55
C GLU A 55 -1.89 -0.66 -9.28
N GLU A 56 -3.21 -0.83 -9.41
CA GLU A 56 -4.07 -1.05 -8.24
C GLU A 56 -3.66 -2.31 -7.47
N LEU A 57 -3.44 -3.42 -8.19
CA LEU A 57 -3.00 -4.68 -7.61
C LEU A 57 -1.64 -4.53 -6.93
N SER A 58 -0.66 -3.94 -7.61
CA SER A 58 0.69 -3.85 -7.06
C SER A 58 0.77 -2.93 -5.84
N ILE A 59 0.01 -1.83 -5.83
CA ILE A 59 -0.12 -0.94 -4.67
C ILE A 59 -0.81 -1.67 -3.52
N MET A 60 -1.89 -2.41 -3.78
CA MET A 60 -2.57 -3.21 -2.76
C MET A 60 -1.60 -4.22 -2.15
N LEU A 61 -0.82 -4.92 -2.98
CA LEU A 61 0.16 -5.89 -2.49
C LEU A 61 1.28 -5.22 -1.66
N ALA A 62 1.79 -4.08 -2.11
CA ALA A 62 2.84 -3.34 -1.42
C ALA A 62 2.37 -2.82 -0.04
N LYS A 63 1.14 -2.31 0.05
CA LYS A 63 0.51 -1.87 1.31
C LYS A 63 0.35 -3.02 2.32
N ASN A 64 0.06 -4.23 1.83
CA ASN A 64 -0.27 -5.39 2.66
C ASN A 64 0.90 -6.37 2.84
N LYS A 65 2.14 -5.91 2.65
CA LYS A 65 3.36 -6.74 2.70
C LYS A 65 3.41 -7.70 3.89
N ASP A 66 3.05 -7.23 5.08
CA ASP A 66 3.13 -8.05 6.30
C ASP A 66 2.09 -9.18 6.31
N ASN A 67 0.86 -8.89 5.92
CA ASN A 67 -0.20 -9.89 5.80
C ASN A 67 0.09 -10.88 4.66
N LEU A 68 0.59 -10.40 3.53
CA LEU A 68 1.05 -11.27 2.44
C LEU A 68 2.20 -12.17 2.85
N THR A 69 3.13 -11.67 3.66
CA THR A 69 4.24 -12.49 4.17
C THR A 69 3.72 -13.63 5.06
N LYS A 70 2.68 -13.38 5.88
CA LYS A 70 2.02 -14.44 6.67
C LYS A 70 1.28 -15.43 5.77
N LEU A 71 0.57 -14.94 4.76
CA LEU A 71 -0.12 -15.77 3.76
C LEU A 71 0.87 -16.72 3.05
N LEU A 72 2.00 -16.18 2.59
CA LEU A 72 3.07 -16.96 1.94
C LEU A 72 3.77 -17.96 2.89
N LYS A 73 3.68 -17.75 4.21
CA LYS A 73 4.17 -18.68 5.24
C LYS A 73 3.13 -19.75 5.63
N GLY A 74 1.93 -19.71 5.04
CA GLY A 74 0.89 -20.73 5.23
C GLY A 74 -0.22 -20.37 6.21
N THR A 75 -0.31 -19.11 6.68
CA THR A 75 -1.53 -18.64 7.33
C THR A 75 -2.65 -18.56 6.30
N ASP A 76 -3.82 -19.12 6.59
CA ASP A 76 -4.97 -19.05 5.67
C ASP A 76 -5.55 -17.64 5.57
N ALA A 77 -6.21 -17.37 4.44
CA ALA A 77 -6.76 -16.07 4.13
C ALA A 77 -7.87 -15.66 5.12
N ASP A 78 -8.73 -16.58 5.53
CA ASP A 78 -9.83 -16.31 6.46
C ASP A 78 -9.32 -15.82 7.82
N THR A 79 -8.25 -16.43 8.33
CA THR A 79 -7.58 -16.02 9.57
C THR A 79 -6.99 -14.62 9.45
N LEU A 80 -6.33 -14.31 8.35
CA LEU A 80 -5.76 -12.97 8.12
C LEU A 80 -6.84 -11.90 8.03
N LEU A 81 -7.88 -12.13 7.23
CA LEU A 81 -9.00 -11.20 7.04
C LEU A 81 -9.78 -10.96 8.35
N SER A 82 -9.93 -12.00 9.17
CA SER A 82 -10.53 -11.88 10.51
C SER A 82 -9.66 -11.03 11.45
N SER A 83 -8.34 -11.21 11.40
CA SER A 83 -7.40 -10.42 12.20
C SER A 83 -7.32 -8.95 11.77
N GLU A 84 -7.35 -8.70 10.46
CA GLU A 84 -7.32 -7.36 9.88
C GLU A 84 -8.61 -6.60 10.22
N SER A 85 -9.76 -7.26 10.10
CA SER A 85 -11.04 -6.70 10.55
C SER A 85 -11.04 -6.37 12.04
N ALA A 86 -10.45 -7.24 12.87
CA ALA A 86 -10.32 -7.01 14.31
C ALA A 86 -9.34 -5.86 14.65
N GLU A 87 -8.25 -5.69 13.89
CA GLU A 87 -7.32 -4.56 14.03
C GLU A 87 -7.98 -3.23 13.63
N VAL A 88 -8.73 -3.20 12.52
CA VAL A 88 -9.47 -1.99 12.08
C VAL A 88 -10.54 -1.58 13.10
N VAL A 89 -11.24 -2.54 13.73
CA VAL A 89 -12.22 -2.24 14.80
C VAL A 89 -11.54 -1.69 16.05
N LYS A 90 -10.38 -2.24 16.44
CA LYS A 90 -9.61 -1.76 17.61
C LYS A 90 -9.06 -0.34 17.40
N LEU A 91 -8.68 0.02 16.18
CA LEU A 91 -8.13 1.35 15.85
C LEU A 91 -9.19 2.48 15.85
N LYS A 92 -10.48 2.16 15.71
CA LYS A 92 -11.58 3.15 15.70
C LYS A 92 -12.18 3.46 17.09
N ALA A 93 -11.71 2.82 18.16
CA ALA A 93 -12.36 2.90 19.48
C ALA A 93 -11.88 4.04 20.39
N ASN A 94 -10.96 4.90 19.94
CA ASN A 94 -10.49 6.03 20.75
C ASN A 94 -10.97 7.36 20.15
N GLY A 95 -12.17 7.78 20.57
CA GLY A 95 -12.71 9.13 20.41
C GLY A 95 -13.19 9.63 21.76
#